data_AF-A0A843CKL9-F1
#
_entry.id   AF-A0A843CKL9-F1
#
_cell.length_a   1.000
_cell.length_b   1.000
_cell.length_c   1.000
_cell.angle_alpha   90.00
_cell.angle_beta   90.00
_cell.angle_gamma   90.00
#
_symmetry.space_group_name_H-M   'P 1'
#
loop_
_entity.id
_entity.type
_entity.pdbx_description
1 polymer ?
#
loop_
_entity_poly.entity_id
_entity_poly.type
_entity_poly.pdbx_seq_one_letter_code
_entity_poly.pdbx_strand_id
1 'polypeptide(L)'
;MASSKPTKQRKLRFQAANHKLRKMLSSHLSDDLTGRYKVRKIPLRAGDRVRVMRGEFAGLEGKVERVEYSTGRLFVEGMSREKAAGISSKLPVHSSKVIITELNLSDKWRSGILSEKSKLGEA
;
A
#
# COMPACT_ATOMS: atom_id res chain seq x y z
N MET A 1 -21.41 8.87 -11.31
CA MET A 1 -22.18 9.01 -10.06
C MET A 1 -21.90 7.83 -9.14
N ALA A 2 -21.53 8.07 -7.88
CA ALA A 2 -21.36 7.03 -6.87
C ALA A 2 -22.70 6.80 -6.13
N SER A 3 -23.11 5.54 -5.96
CA SER A 3 -24.34 5.22 -5.22
C SER A 3 -24.10 5.39 -3.71
N SER A 4 -25.00 6.09 -3.00
CA SER A 4 -24.93 6.23 -1.53
C SER A 4 -25.28 4.93 -0.78
N LYS A 5 -25.91 3.95 -1.46
CA LYS A 5 -26.38 2.70 -0.83
C LYS A 5 -25.20 1.84 -0.30
N PRO A 6 -25.12 1.57 1.02
CA PRO A 6 -24.00 0.85 1.62
C PRO A 6 -23.81 -0.57 1.07
N THR A 7 -24.90 -1.27 0.79
CA THR A 7 -24.89 -2.63 0.21
C THR A 7 -24.23 -2.66 -1.16
N LYS A 8 -24.57 -1.70 -2.03
CA LYS A 8 -23.96 -1.58 -3.37
C LYS A 8 -22.46 -1.26 -3.28
N GLN A 9 -22.07 -0.39 -2.35
CA GLN A 9 -20.66 -0.04 -2.14
C GLN A 9 -19.83 -1.23 -1.62
N ARG A 10 -20.34 -2.01 -0.66
CA ARG A 10 -19.66 -3.22 -0.17
C ARG A 10 -19.52 -4.28 -1.26
N LYS A 11 -20.61 -4.52 -2.03
CA LYS A 11 -20.59 -5.47 -3.16
C LYS A 11 -19.55 -5.06 -4.22
N LEU A 12 -19.46 -3.77 -4.53
CA LEU A 12 -18.47 -3.25 -5.48
C LEU A 12 -17.04 -3.52 -5.04
N ARG A 13 -16.71 -3.35 -3.75
CA ARG A 13 -15.35 -3.64 -3.24
C ARG A 13 -15.03 -5.13 -3.31
N PHE A 14 -15.96 -5.98 -2.88
CA PHE A 14 -15.76 -7.41 -2.80
C PHE A 14 -15.64 -8.08 -4.17
N GLN A 15 -16.38 -7.59 -5.17
CA GLN A 15 -16.40 -8.13 -6.54
C GLN A 15 -15.52 -7.34 -7.53
N ALA A 16 -14.66 -6.44 -7.05
CA ALA A 16 -13.82 -5.63 -7.92
C ALA A 16 -12.77 -6.49 -8.66
N ALA A 17 -12.56 -6.20 -9.94
CA ALA A 17 -11.46 -6.80 -10.70
C ALA A 17 -10.09 -6.29 -10.23
N ASN A 18 -9.02 -7.06 -10.50
CA ASN A 18 -7.65 -6.78 -10.03
C ASN A 18 -7.13 -5.37 -10.36
N HIS A 19 -7.43 -4.84 -11.54
CA HIS A 19 -6.99 -3.47 -11.91
C HIS A 19 -7.65 -2.39 -11.05
N LYS A 20 -8.87 -2.61 -10.57
CA LYS A 20 -9.56 -1.73 -9.61
C LYS A 20 -9.00 -1.94 -8.21
N LEU A 21 -8.84 -3.19 -7.77
CA LEU A 21 -8.24 -3.53 -6.47
C LEU A 21 -6.86 -2.89 -6.30
N ARG A 22 -6.01 -2.92 -7.35
CA ARG A 22 -4.71 -2.24 -7.35
C ARG A 22 -4.81 -0.75 -7.06
N LYS A 23 -5.80 -0.05 -7.64
CA LYS A 23 -6.01 1.39 -7.38
C LYS A 23 -6.53 1.64 -5.97
N MET A 24 -7.33 0.73 -5.43
CA MET A 24 -7.89 0.81 -4.08
C MET A 24 -6.81 0.55 -3.01
N LEU A 25 -5.85 -0.31 -3.31
CA LEU A 25 -4.73 -0.66 -2.43
C LEU A 25 -3.63 0.41 -2.46
N SER A 26 -3.96 1.57 -1.91
CA SER A 26 -3.06 2.73 -1.79
C SER A 26 -2.70 3.00 -0.34
N SER A 27 -1.47 3.47 -0.13
CA SER A 27 -0.94 3.86 1.17
C SER A 27 -0.50 5.32 1.15
N HIS A 28 -0.47 5.93 2.33
CA HIS A 28 0.06 7.27 2.51
C HIS A 28 1.57 7.27 2.27
N LEU A 29 2.07 8.37 1.71
CA LEU A 29 3.50 8.66 1.62
C LEU A 29 3.98 9.29 2.94
N SER A 30 5.27 9.16 3.25
CA SER A 30 5.90 9.93 4.32
C SER A 30 5.85 11.43 4.02
N ASP A 31 6.02 12.26 5.04
CA ASP A 31 5.98 13.72 4.88
C ASP A 31 7.10 14.20 3.93
N ASP A 32 8.28 13.58 4.00
CA ASP A 32 9.40 13.87 3.09
C ASP A 32 9.05 13.61 1.61
N LEU A 33 8.42 12.46 1.33
CA LEU A 33 7.99 12.10 -0.02
C LEU A 33 6.82 12.95 -0.48
N THR A 34 5.93 13.33 0.45
CA THR A 34 4.79 14.21 0.18
C THR A 34 5.28 15.60 -0.18
N GLY A 35 6.30 16.14 0.50
CA GLY A 35 6.91 17.42 0.15
C GLY A 35 7.56 17.42 -1.23
N ARG A 36 8.26 16.32 -1.59
CA ARG A 36 8.94 16.19 -2.88
C ARG A 36 7.99 16.03 -4.07
N TYR A 37 7.00 15.16 -3.93
CA TYR A 37 6.12 14.76 -5.03
C TYR A 37 4.74 15.41 -4.97
N LYS A 38 4.41 16.17 -3.93
CA LYS A 38 3.11 16.83 -3.70
C LYS A 38 1.91 15.89 -3.79
N VAL A 39 2.12 14.60 -3.55
CA VAL A 39 1.09 13.55 -3.60
C VAL A 39 0.91 12.95 -2.21
N ARG A 40 -0.34 12.77 -1.78
CA ARG A 40 -0.64 12.20 -0.44
C ARG A 40 -0.57 10.67 -0.39
N LYS A 41 -0.90 9.99 -1.49
CA LYS A 41 -0.99 8.51 -1.55
C LYS A 41 -0.73 7.92 -2.93
N ILE A 42 -0.16 6.73 -2.96
CA ILE A 42 0.11 5.97 -4.19
C ILE A 42 -0.20 4.47 -3.97
N PRO A 43 -0.56 3.71 -5.03
CA PRO A 43 -0.63 2.26 -4.95
C PRO A 43 0.70 1.63 -4.54
N LEU A 44 0.64 0.73 -3.57
CA LEU A 44 1.80 -0.03 -3.10
C LEU A 44 2.26 -1.05 -4.15
N ARG A 45 3.56 -1.28 -4.20
CA ARG A 45 4.17 -2.35 -5.01
C ARG A 45 5.20 -3.12 -4.20
N ALA A 46 5.51 -4.32 -4.67
CA ALA A 46 6.65 -5.08 -4.17
C ALA A 46 7.94 -4.26 -4.38
N GLY A 47 8.79 -4.24 -3.36
CA GLY A 47 10.04 -3.50 -3.33
C GLY A 47 9.96 -2.09 -2.76
N ASP A 48 8.77 -1.53 -2.49
CA ASP A 48 8.65 -0.29 -1.71
C ASP A 48 9.10 -0.55 -0.26
N ARG A 49 9.72 0.44 0.40
CA ARG A 49 9.95 0.37 1.86
C ARG A 49 8.81 1.06 2.58
N VAL A 50 8.42 0.43 3.68
CA VAL A 50 7.24 0.82 4.42
C VAL A 50 7.49 0.79 5.92
N ARG A 51 6.85 1.71 6.62
CA ARG A 51 6.75 1.77 8.07
C ARG A 51 5.35 1.38 8.50
N VAL A 52 5.23 0.44 9.44
CA VAL A 52 3.95 0.05 10.01
C VAL A 52 3.54 1.06 11.07
N MET A 53 2.34 1.63 10.96
CA MET A 53 1.82 2.63 11.88
C MET A 53 0.92 2.05 12.97
N ARG A 54 0.22 0.94 12.68
CA ARG A 54 -0.81 0.39 13.57
C ARG A 54 -0.70 -1.13 13.68
N GLY A 55 -0.83 -1.64 14.91
CA GLY A 55 -0.80 -3.06 15.25
C GLY A 55 0.40 -3.41 16.14
N GLU A 56 0.61 -4.70 16.37
CA GLU A 56 1.70 -5.22 17.23
C GLU A 56 3.09 -4.84 16.70
N PHE A 57 3.23 -4.71 15.38
CA PHE A 57 4.49 -4.37 14.71
C PHE A 57 4.61 -2.88 14.39
N ALA A 58 3.91 -2.00 15.12
CA ALA A 58 4.00 -0.57 14.90
C ALA A 58 5.43 -0.06 15.14
N GLY A 59 5.90 0.86 14.29
CA GLY A 59 7.27 1.37 14.31
C GLY A 59 8.27 0.54 13.50
N LEU A 60 7.92 -0.70 13.11
CA LEU A 60 8.79 -1.53 12.29
C LEU A 60 8.82 -1.01 10.85
N GLU A 61 10.04 -0.92 10.32
CA GLU A 61 10.30 -0.62 8.91
C GLU A 61 10.79 -1.85 8.18
N GLY A 62 10.28 -2.05 6.96
CA GLY A 62 10.70 -3.18 6.16
C GLY A 62 10.36 -2.99 4.69
N LYS A 63 10.97 -3.84 3.85
CA LYS A 63 10.67 -3.89 2.43
C LYS A 63 9.40 -4.70 2.20
N VAL A 64 8.55 -4.26 1.29
CA VAL A 64 7.38 -5.04 0.85
C VAL A 64 7.86 -6.16 -0.06
N GLU A 65 7.66 -7.40 0.35
CA GLU A 65 8.04 -8.57 -0.43
C GLU A 65 6.96 -8.94 -1.45
N ARG A 66 5.71 -9.08 -0.98
CA ARG A 66 4.57 -9.38 -1.86
C ARG A 66 3.33 -8.59 -1.47
N VAL A 67 2.52 -8.31 -2.48
CA VAL A 67 1.26 -7.61 -2.39
C VAL A 67 0.16 -8.52 -2.92
N GLU A 68 -0.84 -8.78 -2.09
CA GLU A 68 -2.00 -9.58 -2.47
C GLU A 68 -3.22 -8.68 -2.67
N TYR A 69 -3.62 -8.49 -3.93
CA TYR A 69 -4.69 -7.55 -4.29
C TYR A 69 -6.10 -8.05 -3.92
N SER A 70 -6.32 -9.37 -3.94
CA SER A 70 -7.62 -10.00 -3.61
C SER A 70 -8.01 -9.75 -2.15
N THR A 71 -7.06 -9.93 -1.24
CA THR A 71 -7.26 -9.76 0.20
C THR A 71 -6.91 -8.35 0.68
N GLY A 72 -6.21 -7.57 -0.15
CA GLY A 72 -5.69 -6.24 0.19
C GLY A 72 -4.58 -6.27 1.25
N ARG A 73 -3.86 -7.38 1.33
CA ARG A 73 -2.81 -7.61 2.33
C ARG A 73 -1.42 -7.49 1.72
N LEU A 74 -0.49 -7.12 2.58
CA LEU A 74 0.93 -6.94 2.32
C LEU A 74 1.71 -7.87 3.22
N PHE A 75 2.84 -8.34 2.73
CA PHE A 75 3.82 -9.04 3.54
C PHE A 75 5.10 -8.23 3.51
N VAL A 76 5.54 -7.83 4.70
CA VAL A 76 6.67 -6.95 4.91
C VAL A 76 7.79 -7.77 5.53
N GLU A 77 9.02 -7.51 5.11
CA GLU A 77 10.21 -8.10 5.69
C GLU A 77 10.34 -7.69 7.17
N GLY A 78 10.71 -8.62 8.04
CA GLY A 78 10.72 -8.41 9.50
C GLY A 78 9.36 -8.60 10.20
N MET A 79 8.26 -8.73 9.44
CA MET A 79 6.95 -9.09 9.99
C MET A 79 6.71 -10.60 9.92
N SER A 80 7.33 -11.33 10.84
CA SER A 80 7.15 -12.77 11.00
C SER A 80 6.75 -13.14 12.43
N ARG A 81 6.08 -14.28 12.55
CA ARG A 81 5.80 -14.94 13.82
C ARG A 81 6.22 -16.39 13.72
N GLU A 82 6.90 -16.84 14.75
CA GLU A 82 7.25 -18.24 14.92
C GLU A 82 6.03 -19.04 15.37
N LYS A 83 5.81 -20.18 14.71
CA LYS A 83 4.83 -21.17 15.14
C LYS A 83 5.45 -22.06 16.22
N ALA A 84 4.61 -22.75 17.00
CA ALA A 84 5.07 -23.72 18.00
C ALA A 84 6.00 -24.81 17.42
N ALA A 85 5.85 -25.12 16.13
CA ALA A 85 6.71 -26.06 15.40
C ALA A 85 8.05 -25.46 14.91
N GLY A 86 8.44 -24.26 15.37
CA GLY A 86 9.70 -23.58 15.01
C GLY A 86 9.73 -22.93 13.62
N ILE A 87 8.69 -23.10 12.81
CA ILE A 87 8.61 -22.50 11.46
C ILE A 87 8.16 -21.03 11.55
N SER A 88 8.95 -20.12 10.98
CA SER A 88 8.58 -18.71 10.85
C SER A 88 7.53 -18.50 9.75
N SER A 89 6.44 -17.80 10.07
CA SER A 89 5.38 -17.46 9.11
C SER A 89 5.20 -15.95 9.02
N LYS A 90 5.07 -15.43 7.80
CA LYS A 90 4.93 -13.99 7.55
C LYS A 90 3.51 -13.53 7.87
N LEU A 91 3.39 -12.45 8.64
CA LEU A 91 2.10 -11.87 8.99
C LEU A 91 1.61 -10.91 7.91
N PRO A 92 0.31 -10.96 7.56
CA PRO A 92 -0.27 -10.02 6.63
C PRO A 92 -0.64 -8.68 7.29
N VAL A 93 -0.40 -7.57 6.58
CA VAL A 93 -0.83 -6.23 6.99
C VAL A 93 -1.65 -5.56 5.91
N HIS A 94 -2.70 -4.83 6.31
CA HIS A 94 -3.49 -4.05 5.36
C HIS A 94 -2.79 -2.72 5.02
N SER A 95 -2.86 -2.30 3.75
CA SER A 95 -2.23 -1.06 3.24
C SER A 95 -2.52 0.22 4.03
N SER A 96 -3.71 0.33 4.61
CA SER A 96 -4.10 1.50 5.40
C SER A 96 -3.37 1.63 6.75
N LYS A 97 -2.68 0.58 7.21
CA LYS A 97 -1.94 0.58 8.47
C LYS A 97 -0.47 0.95 8.29
N VAL A 98 -0.10 1.38 7.09
CA VAL A 98 1.28 1.50 6.63
C VAL A 98 1.50 2.90 6.05
N ILE A 99 2.74 3.39 6.14
CA ILE A 99 3.23 4.57 5.43
C ILE A 99 4.41 4.15 4.56
N ILE A 100 4.49 4.67 3.34
CA ILE A 100 5.61 4.42 2.45
C ILE A 100 6.74 5.38 2.81
N THR A 101 7.91 4.84 3.13
CA THR A 101 9.12 5.62 3.43
C THR A 101 9.99 5.81 2.20
N GLU A 102 10.11 4.78 1.35
CA GLU A 102 10.85 4.84 0.09
C GLU A 102 10.06 4.18 -1.04
N LEU A 103 10.10 4.80 -2.23
CA LEU A 103 9.42 4.32 -3.42
C LEU A 103 10.39 3.55 -4.32
N ASN A 104 9.95 2.39 -4.80
CA ASN A 104 10.62 1.72 -5.91
C ASN A 104 10.23 2.40 -7.24
N LEU A 105 11.18 3.09 -7.86
CA LEU A 105 11.00 3.84 -9.12
C LEU A 105 11.61 3.14 -10.34
N SER A 106 11.89 1.84 -10.27
CA SER A 106 12.46 1.09 -11.40
C SER A 106 11.54 1.06 -12.63
N ASP A 107 10.22 1.11 -12.44
CA ASP A 107 9.23 1.14 -13.51
C ASP A 107 9.00 2.57 -14.03
N LYS A 108 9.29 2.78 -15.32
CA LYS A 108 9.07 4.05 -16.04
C LYS A 108 7.61 4.52 -15.97
N TRP A 109 6.63 3.61 -15.95
CA TRP A 109 5.23 4.02 -15.85
C TRP A 109 4.87 4.51 -14.44
N ARG A 110 5.54 3.99 -13.41
CA ARG A 110 5.33 4.46 -12.03
C ARG A 110 5.88 5.87 -11.85
N SER A 111 7.09 6.14 -12.37
CA SER A 111 7.67 7.49 -12.32
C SER A 111 6.88 8.48 -13.17
N GLY A 112 6.36 8.06 -14.34
CA GLY A 112 5.44 8.86 -15.16
C GLY A 112 4.16 9.26 -14.42
N ILE A 113 3.47 8.30 -13.81
CA ILE A 113 2.25 8.59 -13.03
C ILE A 113 2.55 9.50 -11.83
N LEU A 114 3.71 9.33 -11.19
CA LEU A 114 4.11 10.15 -10.05
C LEU A 114 4.36 11.60 -10.48
N SER A 115 5.04 11.81 -11.61
CA SER A 115 5.31 13.16 -12.13
C SER A 115 4.04 13.86 -12.63
N GLU A 116 3.15 13.16 -13.31
CA GLU A 116 1.82 13.68 -13.71
C GLU A 116 1.01 14.13 -12.50
N LYS A 117 0.96 13.29 -11.45
CA LYS A 117 0.24 13.63 -10.22
C LYS A 117 0.90 14.78 -9.46
N SER A 118 2.23 14.87 -9.50
CA SER A 118 2.96 15.99 -8.89
C SER A 118 2.56 17.30 -9.55
N LYS A 119 2.59 17.37 -10.89
CA LYS A 119 2.19 18.57 -11.64
C LYS A 119 0.76 19.02 -11.33
N LEU A 120 -0.16 18.07 -11.19
CA LEU A 120 -1.56 18.36 -10.88
C LEU A 120 -1.77 18.88 -9.45
N GLY A 121 -0.84 18.61 -8.53
CA GLY A 121 -0.86 19.18 -7.18
C GLY A 121 -0.15 20.53 -7.06
N GLU A 122 0.50 21.01 -8.12
CA GLU A 122 1.10 22.35 -8.19
C GLU A 122 0.16 23.41 -8.76
N ALA A 123 -0.79 22.97 -9.59
CA ALA A 123 -1.90 23.79 -10.09
C ALA A 123 -3.00 23.92 -9.03
#